data_AF-A0A3D5J9I1-F1
#
_entry.id   AF-A0A3D5J9I1-F1
#
_cell.length_a   1.000
_cell.length_b   1.000
_cell.length_c   1.000
_cell.angle_alpha   90.00
_cell.angle_beta   90.00
_cell.angle_gamma   90.00
#
_symmetry.space_group_name_H-M   'P 1'
#
loop_
_entity.id
_entity.type
_entity.pdbx_description
1 polymer ?
#
loop_
_entity_poly.entity_id
_entity_poly.type
_entity_poly.pdbx_seq_one_letter_code
_entity_poly.pdbx_strand_id
1 'polypeptide(L)' 'MSTAPEHRSTHESESDKRNQSLKVYLNGQIVPREQALVSVYDAGFMLGDGIWEGIR' A
#
# COMPACT_ATOMS: atom_id res chain seq x y z
N MET A 1 2.61 18.12 -30.71
CA MET A 1 2.98 17.67 -29.34
C MET A 1 2.27 16.35 -29.11
N SER A 2 3.01 15.25 -29.05
CA SER A 2 2.44 13.91 -28.90
C SER A 2 2.01 13.69 -27.45
N THR A 3 0.72 13.56 -27.20
CA THR A 3 0.21 13.08 -25.91
C THR A 3 0.41 11.56 -25.89
N ALA A 4 1.45 11.11 -25.18
CA ALA A 4 1.59 9.68 -24.89
C ALA A 4 0.32 9.18 -24.19
N PRO A 5 -0.15 7.95 -24.46
CA PRO A 5 -1.33 7.41 -23.79
C PRO A 5 -1.06 7.32 -22.28
N GLU A 6 -2.03 7.81 -21.48
CA GLU A 6 -2.07 7.63 -20.04
C GLU A 6 -2.03 6.11 -19.72
N HIS A 7 -0.87 5.62 -19.32
CA HIS A 7 -0.68 4.22 -18.97
C HIS A 7 -1.18 3.99 -17.54
N ARG A 8 -2.45 3.59 -17.40
CA ARG A 8 -3.02 3.20 -16.10
C ARG A 8 -2.87 1.71 -15.83
N SER A 9 -2.41 1.37 -14.62
CA SER A 9 -2.32 -0.01 -14.15
C SER A 9 -3.62 -0.47 -13.48
N THR A 10 -3.90 -1.77 -13.49
CA THR A 10 -5.11 -2.38 -12.88
C THR A 10 -5.28 -2.05 -11.40
N HIS A 11 -4.20 -1.75 -10.68
CA HIS A 11 -4.20 -1.45 -9.24
C HIS A 11 -3.96 0.03 -8.92
N GLU A 12 -4.07 0.92 -9.91
CA GLU A 12 -3.86 2.34 -9.70
C GLU A 12 -5.06 3.00 -8.99
N SER A 13 -4.77 3.80 -7.97
CA SER A 13 -5.77 4.57 -7.22
C SER A 13 -5.49 6.06 -7.34
N GLU A 14 -6.54 6.89 -7.32
CA GLU A 14 -6.40 8.35 -7.30
C GLU A 14 -5.64 8.82 -6.06
N SER A 15 -4.76 9.80 -6.24
CA SER A 15 -4.01 10.40 -5.13
C SER A 15 -4.92 11.25 -4.25
N ASP A 16 -4.92 11.02 -2.94
CA ASP A 16 -5.71 11.80 -1.97
C ASP A 16 -4.80 12.36 -0.87
N LYS A 17 -4.91 13.66 -0.59
CA LYS A 17 -4.14 14.35 0.47
C LYS A 17 -4.46 13.81 1.86
N ARG A 18 -5.67 13.30 2.09
CA ARG A 18 -6.08 12.69 3.37
C ARG A 18 -5.25 11.45 3.69
N ASN A 19 -4.70 10.77 2.68
CA ASN A 19 -3.89 9.57 2.87
C ASN A 19 -2.52 9.87 3.50
N GLN A 20 -2.09 11.13 3.55
CA GLN A 20 -0.80 11.55 4.10
C GLN A 20 -0.72 11.39 5.62
N SER A 21 -1.85 11.46 6.33
CA SER A 21 -1.89 11.38 7.80
C SER A 21 -2.57 10.11 8.32
N LEU A 22 -2.76 9.10 7.46
CA LEU A 22 -3.36 7.83 7.86
C LEU A 22 -2.55 7.13 8.95
N LYS A 23 -3.29 6.46 9.83
CA LYS A 23 -2.74 5.52 10.79
C LYS A 23 -2.95 4.11 10.27
N VAL A 24 -1.93 3.27 10.46
CA VAL A 24 -1.92 1.87 10.03
C VAL A 24 -1.83 1.00 11.28
N TYR A 25 -2.70 0.00 11.38
CA TYR A 25 -2.55 -1.04 12.38
C TYR A 25 -1.53 -2.06 11.88
N LEU A 26 -0.46 -2.27 12.64
CA LEU A 26 0.64 -3.16 12.29
C LEU A 26 1.17 -3.84 13.55
N ASN A 27 1.18 -5.18 13.56
CA ASN A 27 1.76 -5.99 14.65
C ASN A 27 1.28 -5.59 16.06
N GLY A 28 -0.02 -5.35 16.23
CA GLY A 28 -0.59 -4.99 17.53
C GLY A 28 -0.60 -3.49 17.85
N GLN A 29 -0.02 -2.64 16.99
CA GLN A 29 0.16 -1.21 17.25
C GLN A 29 -0.47 -0.35 16.16
N ILE A 30 -0.90 0.87 16.52
CA ILE A 30 -1.37 1.88 15.55
C ILE A 30 -0.22 2.87 15.31
N VAL A 31 0.32 2.88 14.08
CA VAL A 31 1.50 3.66 13.70
C VAL A 31 1.20 4.66 12.57
N PRO A 32 1.95 5.77 12.45
CA PRO A 32 1.95 6.59 11.23
C PRO A 32 2.36 5.78 9.99
N ARG A 33 1.90 6.18 8.80
CA ARG A 33 2.20 5.51 7.53
C ARG A 33 3.69 5.29 7.30
N GLU A 34 4.52 6.30 7.59
CA GLU A 34 5.97 6.27 7.43
C GLU A 34 6.68 5.27 8.37
N GLN A 35 5.99 4.78 9.39
CA GLN A 35 6.49 3.77 10.34
C GLN A 35 5.85 2.40 10.14
N ALA A 36 4.91 2.26 9.19
CA ALA A 36 4.28 0.99 8.85
C ALA A 36 5.23 0.12 8.01
N LEU A 37 6.22 -0.49 8.66
CA LEU A 37 7.31 -1.26 8.03
C LEU A 37 7.22 -2.75 8.35
N VAL A 38 7.43 -3.60 7.35
CA VAL A 38 7.59 -5.06 7.53
C VAL A 38 9.05 -5.46 7.37
N SER A 39 9.43 -6.60 7.93
CA SER A 39 10.75 -7.18 7.72
C SER A 39 10.93 -7.54 6.24
N VAL A 40 12.14 -7.35 5.71
CA VAL A 40 12.49 -7.87 4.37
C VAL A 40 12.49 -9.39 4.30
N TYR A 41 12.50 -10.07 5.45
CA TYR A 41 12.37 -11.53 5.57
C TYR A 41 10.93 -12.00 5.83
N ASP A 42 9.95 -11.12 5.74
CA ASP A 42 8.54 -11.50 5.84
C ASP A 42 8.16 -12.43 4.68
N ALA A 43 7.49 -13.55 4.95
CA ALA A 43 7.14 -14.55 3.93
C ALA A 43 6.13 -14.00 2.90
N GLY A 44 5.23 -13.11 3.33
CA GLY A 44 4.31 -12.40 2.43
C GLY A 44 5.04 -11.49 1.46
N PHE A 45 6.17 -10.90 1.87
CA PHE A 45 7.03 -10.14 0.98
C PHE A 45 7.93 -11.03 0.11
N MET A 46 8.67 -11.98 0.71
CA MET A 46 9.67 -12.76 -0.02
C MET A 46 9.08 -13.78 -0.99
N LEU A 47 7.97 -14.42 -0.61
CA LEU A 47 7.42 -15.58 -1.32
C LEU A 47 6.03 -15.30 -1.88
N GLY A 48 5.45 -14.13 -1.58
CA GLY A 48 4.04 -13.85 -1.88
C GLY A 48 3.08 -14.69 -1.04
N ASP A 49 3.55 -15.23 0.10
CA ASP A 49 2.76 -16.08 0.99
C ASP A 49 1.91 -15.22 1.94
N GLY A 50 0.92 -14.53 1.36
CA GLY A 50 0.05 -13.60 2.08
C GLY A 50 -1.42 -13.79 1.71
N ILE A 51 -2.29 -13.47 2.66
CA ILE A 51 -3.74 -13.38 2.46
C ILE A 51 -4.15 -11.92 2.66
N TRP A 52 -5.11 -11.44 1.86
CA TRP A 52 -5.67 -10.11 2.01
C TRP A 52 -7.19 -10.16 1.86
N GLU A 53 -7.86 -9.20 2.49
CA GLU A 53 -9.31 -9.01 2.38
C GLU A 53 -9.63 -7.54 2.11
N GLY A 54 -10.74 -7.31 1.42
CA GLY A 54 -11.25 -5.97 1.11
C GLY A 54 -12.56 -5.71 1.83
N ILE A 55 -12.60 -4.69 2.67
CA ILE A 55 -13.83 -4.23 3.34
C ILE A 55 -14.19 -2.86 2.75
N ARG A 56 -15.48 -2.66 2.44
CA ARG A 56 -16.03 -1.39 1.97
C ARG A 56 -17.12 -0.91 2.91
#